data_AF-A0AAV9IJF7-F1
#
_entry.id   AF-A0AAV9IJF7-F1
#
_cell.length_a   1.000
_cell.length_b   1.000
_cell.length_c   1.000
_cell.angle_alpha   90.00
_cell.angle_beta   90.00
_cell.angle_gamma   90.00
#
_symmetry.space_group_name_H-M   'P 1'
#
loop_
_entity.id
_entity.type
_entity.pdbx_description
1 polymer ?
#
loop_
_entity_poly.entity_id
_entity_poly.type
_entity_poly.pdbx_seq_one_letter_code
_entity_poly.pdbx_strand_id
1 'polypeptide(L)'
;MDLVRVHRCRHAAIFGAIIAVLEQFSGINSINYYMATLMHEVGFSRVHAVYSSMIGSGTLLLFTIPAIYLMDRMGRRVLWLSLLPGVLVGCFIIGFSFRASNLHVEEGIYIWGIITYYMFWGSGMGPYTWVLGSEIFPTYIRSEGMALVTWWTYVGNFITTYAFSKMKKAMTAPGIFIGFYGGFVTISWFYGMFMMPETKDKTLEEIDALFSMSMPDLARHNWENVKKTVDDLMHFRLREVWKVYK
;
A
#
# COMPACT_ATOMS: atom_id res chain seq x y z
N MET A 1 22.11 18.11 -5.23
CA MET A 1 22.66 17.48 -6.46
C MET A 1 23.04 16.01 -6.25
N ASP A 2 23.37 15.62 -5.01
CA ASP A 2 23.83 14.27 -4.69
C ASP A 2 22.75 13.20 -4.82
N LEU A 3 21.48 13.59 -4.71
CA LEU A 3 20.33 12.72 -4.94
C LEU A 3 20.32 12.06 -6.34
N VAL A 4 20.85 12.76 -7.35
CA VAL A 4 20.88 12.29 -8.75
C VAL A 4 22.25 11.72 -9.12
N ARG A 5 23.32 12.31 -8.58
CA ARG A 5 24.71 11.97 -8.91
C ARG A 5 25.18 10.69 -8.22
N VAL A 6 24.82 10.49 -6.96
CA VAL A 6 25.25 9.33 -6.17
C VAL A 6 24.36 8.14 -6.50
N HIS A 7 24.97 7.03 -6.91
CA HIS A 7 24.27 5.82 -7.37
C HIS A 7 23.25 5.29 -6.34
N ARG A 8 23.67 5.14 -5.08
CA ARG A 8 22.82 4.71 -3.96
C ARG A 8 21.65 5.66 -3.74
N CYS A 9 21.92 6.97 -3.67
CA CYS A 9 20.89 7.98 -3.42
C CYS A 9 19.85 8.00 -4.55
N ARG A 10 20.30 7.80 -5.79
CA ARG A 10 19.42 7.64 -6.96
C ARG A 10 18.57 6.38 -6.87
N HIS A 11 19.13 5.25 -6.46
CA HIS A 11 18.36 4.02 -6.25
C HIS A 11 17.30 4.18 -5.17
N ALA A 12 17.66 4.77 -4.02
CA ALA A 12 16.71 5.09 -2.96
C ALA A 12 15.61 6.06 -3.44
N ALA A 13 15.98 7.08 -4.22
CA ALA A 13 15.02 8.04 -4.77
C ALA A 13 14.05 7.40 -5.76
N ILE A 14 14.54 6.57 -6.69
CA ILE A 14 13.70 5.82 -7.64
C ILE A 14 12.78 4.87 -6.90
N PHE A 15 13.32 4.11 -5.93
CA PHE A 15 12.55 3.17 -5.15
C PHE A 15 11.44 3.86 -4.34
N GLY A 16 11.77 4.94 -3.63
CA GLY A 16 10.79 5.74 -2.87
C GLY A 16 9.72 6.37 -3.75
N ALA A 17 10.10 6.88 -4.93
CA ALA A 17 9.15 7.43 -5.90
C ALA A 17 8.18 6.36 -6.44
N ILE A 18 8.68 5.18 -6.80
CA ILE A 18 7.84 4.08 -7.29
C ILE A 18 6.86 3.63 -6.20
N ILE A 19 7.33 3.45 -4.95
CA ILE A 19 6.46 3.07 -3.83
C ILE A 19 5.39 4.13 -3.57
N ALA A 20 5.75 5.42 -3.57
CA ALA A 20 4.80 6.52 -3.41
C ALA A 20 3.73 6.53 -4.51
N VAL A 21 4.12 6.32 -5.77
CA VAL A 21 3.17 6.23 -6.89
C VAL A 21 2.27 5.00 -6.75
N LEU A 22 2.83 3.83 -6.45
CA LEU A 22 2.06 2.59 -6.26
C LEU A 22 1.07 2.69 -5.09
N GLU A 23 1.46 3.38 -4.01
CA GLU A 23 0.59 3.70 -2.89
C GLU A 23 -0.62 4.50 -3.34
N GLN A 24 -0.41 5.60 -4.07
CA GLN A 24 -1.50 6.47 -4.50
C GLN A 24 -2.39 5.83 -5.55
N PHE A 25 -1.80 5.07 -6.46
CA PHE A 25 -2.52 4.32 -7.48
C PHE A 25 -3.27 3.10 -6.94
N SER A 26 -3.13 2.76 -5.65
CA SER A 26 -4.08 1.87 -4.96
C SER A 26 -5.46 2.49 -4.73
N GLY A 27 -5.59 3.80 -4.98
CA GLY A 27 -6.86 4.52 -4.95
C GLY A 27 -7.25 5.07 -3.59
N ILE A 28 -6.43 4.93 -2.54
CA ILE A 28 -6.79 5.30 -1.16
C ILE A 28 -7.38 6.71 -1.03
N ASN A 29 -6.71 7.71 -1.60
CA ASN A 29 -7.16 9.10 -1.50
C ASN A 29 -8.40 9.36 -2.34
N SER A 30 -8.48 8.79 -3.55
CA SER A 30 -9.67 8.89 -4.38
C SER A 30 -10.89 8.24 -3.70
N ILE A 31 -10.72 7.07 -3.09
CA ILE A 31 -11.79 6.38 -2.35
C ILE A 31 -12.21 7.24 -1.17
N ASN A 32 -11.27 7.81 -0.42
CA ASN A 32 -11.56 8.63 0.74
C ASN A 32 -12.35 9.90 0.37
N TYR A 33 -11.90 10.65 -0.65
CA TYR A 33 -12.58 11.87 -1.09
C TYR A 33 -13.96 11.62 -1.68
N TYR A 34 -14.14 10.52 -2.42
CA TYR A 34 -15.42 10.18 -3.03
C TYR A 34 -16.27 9.21 -2.19
N MET A 35 -15.87 8.89 -0.96
CA MET A 35 -16.48 7.82 -0.16
C MET A 35 -17.99 8.02 0.04
N ALA A 36 -18.41 9.20 0.51
CA ALA A 36 -19.82 9.51 0.69
C ALA A 36 -20.59 9.54 -0.63
N THR A 37 -19.95 9.95 -1.73
CA THR A 37 -20.56 9.95 -3.06
C THR A 37 -20.78 8.52 -3.55
N LEU A 38 -19.78 7.66 -3.39
CA LEU A 38 -19.88 6.24 -3.73
C LEU A 38 -20.94 5.53 -2.90
N MET A 39 -21.04 5.81 -1.59
CA MET A 39 -22.10 5.25 -0.75
C MET A 39 -23.49 5.71 -1.20
N HIS A 40 -23.64 6.98 -1.55
CA HIS A 40 -24.91 7.47 -2.09
C HIS A 40 -25.29 6.77 -3.40
N GLU A 41 -24.32 6.48 -4.27
CA GLU A 41 -24.55 5.75 -5.51
C GLU A 41 -24.93 4.28 -5.30
N VAL A 42 -24.48 3.66 -4.21
CA VAL A 42 -24.83 2.28 -3.83
C VAL A 42 -26.26 2.15 -3.29
N GLY A 43 -26.90 3.26 -2.90
CA GLY A 43 -28.29 3.26 -2.42
C GLY A 43 -28.55 4.07 -1.16
N PHE A 44 -27.50 4.46 -0.44
CA PHE A 44 -27.65 5.20 0.81
C PHE A 44 -28.26 6.59 0.58
N SER A 45 -29.17 7.00 1.46
CA SER A 45 -29.61 8.40 1.49
C SER A 45 -28.41 9.32 1.74
N ARG A 46 -28.48 10.58 1.29
CA ARG A 46 -27.36 11.54 1.41
C ARG A 46 -26.84 11.68 2.85
N VAL A 47 -27.74 11.63 3.83
CA VAL A 47 -27.39 11.73 5.25
C VAL A 47 -26.75 10.42 5.74
N HIS A 48 -27.34 9.27 5.41
CA HIS A 48 -26.77 7.98 5.79
C HIS A 48 -25.43 7.71 5.12
N ALA A 49 -25.23 8.16 3.88
CA ALA A 49 -23.95 8.05 3.17
C ALA A 49 -22.82 8.80 3.91
N VAL A 50 -23.10 9.99 4.45
CA VAL A 50 -22.13 10.74 5.26
C VAL A 50 -21.82 10.01 6.56
N TYR A 51 -22.83 9.54 7.30
CA TYR A 51 -22.61 8.79 8.54
C TYR A 51 -21.86 7.47 8.30
N SER A 52 -22.24 6.71 7.27
CA SER A 52 -21.57 5.47 6.89
C SER A 52 -20.13 5.72 6.45
N SER A 53 -19.82 6.87 5.84
CA SER A 53 -18.44 7.20 5.47
C SER A 53 -17.52 7.32 6.69
N MET A 54 -18.07 7.70 7.86
CA MET A 54 -17.32 7.74 9.12
C MET A 54 -16.88 6.34 9.56
N ILE A 55 -17.59 5.28 9.16
CA ILE A 55 -17.20 3.89 9.43
C ILE A 55 -15.89 3.57 8.71
N GLY A 56 -15.75 3.98 7.44
CA GLY A 56 -14.51 3.79 6.67
C GLY A 56 -13.33 4.52 7.32
N SER A 57 -13.49 5.80 7.63
CA SER A 57 -12.45 6.61 8.28
C SER A 57 -12.12 6.12 9.69
N GLY A 58 -13.12 5.70 10.47
CA GLY A 58 -12.94 5.12 11.80
C GLY A 58 -12.20 3.78 11.74
N THR A 59 -12.52 2.93 10.78
CA THR A 59 -11.79 1.68 10.53
C THR A 59 -10.32 1.97 10.23
N LEU A 60 -10.04 2.92 9.33
CA LEU A 60 -8.67 3.32 9.01
C LEU A 60 -7.90 3.77 10.27
N LEU A 61 -8.51 4.63 11.09
CA LEU A 61 -7.90 5.10 12.34
C LEU A 61 -7.59 3.93 13.30
N LEU A 62 -8.57 3.05 13.52
CA LEU A 62 -8.43 1.92 14.44
C LEU A 62 -7.34 0.93 14.01
N PHE A 63 -7.24 0.63 12.71
CA PHE A 63 -6.28 -0.35 12.20
C PHE A 63 -4.89 0.24 11.91
N THR A 64 -4.75 1.57 11.89
CA THR A 64 -3.43 2.22 11.82
C THR A 64 -2.66 2.10 13.16
N ILE A 65 -3.35 2.02 14.31
CA ILE A 65 -2.69 1.91 15.62
C ILE A 65 -1.89 0.59 15.75
N PRO A 66 -2.46 -0.61 15.48
CA PRO A 66 -1.71 -1.85 15.47
C PRO A 66 -0.56 -1.88 14.45
N ALA A 67 -0.66 -1.10 13.38
CA ALA A 67 0.36 -1.06 12.32
C ALA A 67 1.74 -0.70 12.88
N ILE A 68 1.81 0.23 13.85
CA ILE A 68 3.06 0.66 14.48
C ILE A 68 3.74 -0.54 15.14
N TYR A 69 2.98 -1.30 15.94
CA TYR A 69 3.51 -2.47 16.64
C TYR A 69 3.84 -3.63 15.69
N LEU A 70 3.01 -3.86 14.68
CA LEU A 70 3.21 -4.92 13.70
C LEU A 70 4.44 -4.64 12.82
N MET A 71 4.71 -3.38 12.48
CA MET A 71 5.85 -2.98 11.66
C MET A 71 7.19 -3.25 12.35
N ASP A 72 7.26 -3.03 13.66
CA ASP A 72 8.46 -3.33 14.45
C ASP A 72 8.61 -4.85 14.68
N ARG A 73 7.51 -5.59 14.83
CA ARG A 73 7.53 -7.03 15.10
C ARG A 73 7.76 -7.89 13.87
N MET A 74 7.04 -7.67 12.78
CA MET A 74 7.05 -8.56 11.61
C MET A 74 8.10 -8.20 10.56
N GLY A 75 8.60 -6.96 10.60
CA GLY A 75 9.45 -6.44 9.54
C GLY A 75 8.63 -5.83 8.42
N ARG A 76 9.26 -4.90 7.71
CA ARG A 76 8.59 -3.99 6.79
C ARG A 76 8.11 -4.74 5.56
N ARG A 77 8.96 -5.61 5.02
CA ARG A 77 8.70 -6.36 3.78
C ARG A 77 7.67 -7.45 3.97
N VAL A 78 7.79 -8.23 5.04
CA VAL A 78 6.85 -9.31 5.35
C VAL A 78 5.44 -8.74 5.58
N LEU A 79 5.35 -7.60 6.27
CA LEU A 79 4.09 -6.92 6.53
C LEU A 79 3.43 -6.41 5.24
N TRP A 80 4.20 -5.76 4.35
CA TRP A 80 3.69 -5.35 3.03
C TRP A 80 3.18 -6.53 2.19
N LEU A 81 3.95 -7.61 2.11
CA LEU A 81 3.60 -8.79 1.30
C LEU A 81 2.41 -9.57 1.83
N SER A 82 2.22 -9.60 3.16
CA SER A 82 1.11 -10.30 3.79
C SER A 82 -0.21 -9.53 3.74
N LEU A 83 -0.18 -8.19 3.78
CA LEU A 83 -1.39 -7.37 3.87
C LEU A 83 -1.92 -6.92 2.49
N LEU A 84 -1.07 -6.77 1.47
CA LEU A 84 -1.51 -6.37 0.13
C LEU A 84 -2.55 -7.32 -0.52
N PRO A 85 -2.47 -8.66 -0.36
CA PRO A 85 -3.55 -9.55 -0.79
C PRO A 85 -4.89 -9.21 -0.13
N GLY A 86 -4.89 -8.78 1.13
CA GLY A 86 -6.09 -8.32 1.83
C GLY A 86 -6.66 -7.02 1.25
N VAL A 87 -5.80 -6.10 0.82
CA VAL A 87 -6.21 -4.88 0.09
C VAL A 87 -6.88 -5.25 -1.24
N LEU A 88 -6.31 -6.21 -1.98
CA LEU A 88 -6.92 -6.74 -3.21
C LEU A 88 -8.31 -7.31 -2.94
N VAL A 89 -8.46 -8.15 -1.90
CA VAL A 89 -9.77 -8.71 -1.52
C VAL A 89 -10.76 -7.60 -1.22
N GLY A 90 -10.37 -6.55 -0.50
CA GLY A 90 -11.20 -5.36 -0.28
C GLY A 90 -11.65 -4.71 -1.59
N CYS A 91 -10.73 -4.48 -2.53
CA CYS A 91 -11.06 -3.96 -3.87
C CYS A 91 -12.03 -4.86 -4.65
N PHE A 92 -11.86 -6.19 -4.56
CA PHE A 92 -12.77 -7.16 -5.18
C PHE A 92 -14.18 -7.09 -4.59
N ILE A 93 -14.30 -7.04 -3.26
CA ILE A 93 -15.61 -6.94 -2.59
C ILE A 93 -16.30 -5.62 -2.95
N ILE A 94 -15.56 -4.50 -2.93
CA ILE A 94 -16.11 -3.20 -3.35
C ILE A 94 -16.56 -3.24 -4.81
N GLY A 95 -15.72 -3.74 -5.72
CA GLY A 95 -16.08 -3.85 -7.14
C GLY A 95 -17.28 -4.75 -7.39
N PHE A 96 -17.41 -5.84 -6.62
CA PHE A 96 -18.53 -6.77 -6.73
C PHE A 96 -19.84 -6.20 -6.16
N SER A 97 -19.77 -5.31 -5.17
CA SER A 97 -20.96 -4.68 -4.58
C SER A 97 -21.84 -4.05 -5.66
N PHE A 98 -21.28 -3.23 -6.54
CA PHE A 98 -21.98 -2.57 -7.66
C PHE A 98 -22.58 -3.51 -8.74
N ARG A 99 -22.45 -4.84 -8.58
CA ARG A 99 -23.05 -5.85 -9.46
C ARG A 99 -24.28 -6.50 -8.83
N ALA A 100 -24.52 -6.32 -7.53
CA ALA A 100 -25.65 -6.92 -6.83
C ALA A 100 -26.98 -6.25 -7.25
N SER A 101 -28.02 -7.06 -7.48
CA SER A 101 -29.32 -6.54 -7.93
C SER A 101 -30.23 -6.04 -6.80
N ASN A 102 -29.92 -6.40 -5.54
CA ASN A 102 -30.72 -6.06 -4.37
C ASN A 102 -30.05 -4.91 -3.59
N LEU A 103 -30.75 -3.79 -3.43
CA LEU A 103 -30.23 -2.57 -2.80
C LEU A 103 -29.61 -2.81 -1.41
N HIS A 104 -30.32 -3.48 -0.51
CA HIS A 104 -29.83 -3.76 0.84
C HIS A 104 -28.62 -4.69 0.88
N VAL A 105 -28.51 -5.57 -0.12
CA VAL A 105 -27.34 -6.48 -0.25
C VAL A 105 -26.15 -5.69 -0.81
N GLU A 106 -26.39 -4.78 -1.75
CA GLU A 106 -25.39 -3.87 -2.32
C GLU A 106 -24.72 -3.02 -1.22
N GLU A 107 -25.55 -2.36 -0.40
CA GLU A 107 -25.14 -1.53 0.73
C GLU A 107 -24.26 -2.30 1.73
N GLY A 108 -24.69 -3.50 2.11
CA GLY A 108 -23.97 -4.35 3.05
C GLY A 108 -22.62 -4.81 2.51
N ILE A 109 -22.58 -5.29 1.26
CA ILE A 109 -21.33 -5.76 0.62
C ILE A 109 -20.35 -4.59 0.46
N TYR A 110 -20.83 -3.41 0.07
CA TYR A 110 -19.98 -2.23 -0.08
C TYR A 110 -19.32 -1.81 1.25
N ILE A 111 -20.08 -1.78 2.35
CA ILE A 111 -19.54 -1.47 3.68
C ILE A 111 -18.48 -2.51 4.08
N TRP A 112 -18.78 -3.79 3.92
CA TRP A 112 -17.82 -4.87 4.22
C TRP A 112 -16.54 -4.75 3.37
N GLY A 113 -16.67 -4.39 2.10
CA GLY A 113 -15.55 -4.15 1.20
C GLY A 113 -14.68 -2.98 1.65
N ILE A 114 -15.30 -1.86 2.01
CA ILE A 114 -14.60 -0.67 2.55
C ILE A 114 -13.88 -0.99 3.85
N ILE A 115 -14.52 -1.68 4.78
CA ILE A 115 -13.90 -2.06 6.06
C ILE A 115 -12.69 -2.95 5.78
N THR A 116 -12.84 -3.97 4.93
CA THR A 116 -11.75 -4.88 4.55
C THR A 116 -10.59 -4.12 3.91
N TYR A 117 -10.89 -3.24 2.94
CA TYR A 117 -9.88 -2.42 2.26
C TYR A 117 -9.10 -1.55 3.26
N TYR A 118 -9.79 -0.75 4.10
CA TYR A 118 -9.12 0.14 5.06
C TYR A 118 -8.41 -0.60 6.19
N MET A 119 -8.92 -1.75 6.61
CA MET A 119 -8.28 -2.59 7.62
C MET A 119 -6.89 -3.05 7.15
N PHE A 120 -6.79 -3.62 5.95
CA PHE A 120 -5.52 -4.10 5.41
C PHE A 120 -4.62 -2.96 4.93
N TRP A 121 -5.20 -1.89 4.36
CA TRP A 121 -4.42 -0.75 3.89
C TRP A 121 -3.82 0.04 5.07
N GLY A 122 -4.63 0.32 6.10
CA GLY A 122 -4.21 1.07 7.29
C GLY A 122 -3.21 0.32 8.18
N SER A 123 -3.34 -1.01 8.26
CA SER A 123 -2.42 -1.85 9.04
C SER A 123 -1.04 -2.02 8.40
N GLY A 124 -0.84 -1.62 7.14
CA GLY A 124 0.46 -1.78 6.49
C GLY A 124 0.81 -0.79 5.42
N MET A 125 0.07 -0.77 4.31
CA MET A 125 0.45 -0.01 3.12
C MET A 125 0.60 1.49 3.42
N GLY A 126 -0.29 2.06 4.24
CA GLY A 126 -0.30 3.49 4.59
C GLY A 126 0.93 3.96 5.38
N PRO A 127 1.14 3.51 6.63
CA PRO A 127 2.26 4.01 7.44
C PRO A 127 3.63 3.61 6.87
N TYR A 128 3.69 2.52 6.11
CA TYR A 128 4.94 2.02 5.57
C TYR A 128 5.63 2.99 4.62
N THR A 129 4.91 3.65 3.71
CA THR A 129 5.55 4.53 2.71
C THR A 129 6.25 5.72 3.37
N TRP A 130 5.66 6.25 4.44
CA TRP A 130 6.22 7.36 5.22
C TRP A 130 7.42 6.94 6.07
N VAL A 131 7.33 5.77 6.72
CA VAL A 131 8.45 5.25 7.52
C VAL A 131 9.63 4.88 6.62
N LEU A 132 9.37 4.15 5.55
CA LEU A 132 10.38 3.75 4.58
C LEU A 132 11.11 4.94 3.97
N GLY A 133 10.37 5.99 3.60
CA GLY A 133 10.97 7.23 3.10
C GLY A 133 12.04 7.76 4.04
N SER A 134 11.85 7.64 5.37
CA SER A 134 12.83 8.10 6.35
C SER A 134 14.02 7.15 6.55
N GLU A 135 13.82 5.85 6.29
CA GLU A 135 14.81 4.78 6.49
C GLU A 135 15.76 4.61 5.29
N ILE A 136 15.30 4.82 4.06
CA ILE A 136 16.09 4.57 2.84
C ILE A 136 17.14 5.65 2.54
N PHE A 137 16.92 6.88 3.02
CA PHE A 137 17.83 7.99 2.75
C PHE A 137 18.86 8.19 3.87
N PRO A 138 20.15 8.40 3.51
CA PRO A 138 21.16 8.76 4.49
C PRO A 138 20.87 10.11 5.15
N THR A 139 21.33 10.25 6.39
CA THR A 139 20.97 11.37 7.28
C THR A 139 21.19 12.75 6.67
N TYR A 140 22.23 12.94 5.85
CA TYR A 140 22.57 14.23 5.27
C TYR A 140 21.64 14.69 4.13
N ILE A 141 20.97 13.78 3.42
CA ILE A 141 20.00 14.09 2.33
C ILE A 141 18.58 13.63 2.67
N ARG A 142 18.33 13.17 3.89
CA ARG A 142 17.03 12.61 4.28
C ARG A 142 15.89 13.60 4.08
N SER A 143 16.09 14.88 4.38
CA SER A 143 15.09 15.91 4.17
C SER A 143 14.74 16.10 2.68
N GLU A 144 15.76 16.16 1.81
CA GLU A 144 15.58 16.28 0.36
C GLU A 144 14.90 15.03 -0.25
N GLY A 145 15.33 13.84 0.19
CA GLY A 145 14.75 12.57 -0.25
C GLY A 145 13.27 12.43 0.18
N MET A 146 12.96 12.79 1.43
CA MET A 146 11.58 12.83 1.91
C MET A 146 10.71 13.83 1.16
N ALA A 147 11.25 15.00 0.81
CA ALA A 147 10.54 15.98 0.00
C ALA A 147 10.22 15.43 -1.39
N LEU A 148 11.15 14.71 -2.02
CA LEU A 148 10.93 14.05 -3.32
C LEU A 148 9.83 12.98 -3.24
N VAL A 149 9.89 12.10 -2.24
CA VAL A 149 8.87 11.05 -2.03
C VAL A 149 7.50 11.69 -1.82
N THR A 150 7.43 12.69 -0.96
CA THR A 150 6.21 13.45 -0.69
C THR A 150 5.67 14.11 -1.96
N TRP A 151 6.53 14.69 -2.79
CA TRP A 151 6.12 15.28 -4.06
C TRP A 151 5.47 14.23 -4.98
N TRP A 152 6.07 13.05 -5.12
CA TRP A 152 5.49 11.95 -5.90
C TRP A 152 4.17 11.44 -5.33
N THR A 153 4.04 11.39 -3.99
CA THR A 153 2.78 11.07 -3.32
C THR A 153 1.69 12.08 -3.69
N TYR A 154 1.95 13.37 -3.65
CA TYR A 154 0.93 14.37 -4.00
C TYR A 154 0.64 14.43 -5.50
N VAL A 155 1.63 14.19 -6.36
CA VAL A 155 1.41 14.05 -7.81
C VAL A 155 0.51 12.84 -8.10
N GLY A 156 0.81 11.68 -7.49
CA GLY A 156 -0.03 10.48 -7.63
C GLY A 156 -1.45 10.70 -7.11
N ASN A 157 -1.60 11.39 -5.96
CA ASN A 157 -2.90 11.76 -5.42
C ASN A 157 -3.68 12.67 -6.39
N PHE A 158 -3.03 13.71 -6.92
CA PHE A 158 -3.67 14.62 -7.88
C PHE A 158 -4.16 13.87 -9.12
N ILE A 159 -3.31 13.02 -9.71
CA ILE A 159 -3.66 12.25 -10.91
C ILE A 159 -4.86 11.34 -10.65
N THR A 160 -4.80 10.53 -9.60
CA THR A 160 -5.84 9.54 -9.28
C THR A 160 -7.16 10.22 -8.94
N THR A 161 -7.13 11.24 -8.08
CA THR A 161 -8.33 11.97 -7.62
C THR A 161 -8.98 12.77 -8.75
N TYR A 162 -8.18 13.44 -9.59
CA TYR A 162 -8.70 14.20 -10.73
C TYR A 162 -9.26 13.26 -11.81
N ALA A 163 -8.57 12.15 -12.09
CA ALA A 163 -9.01 11.19 -13.09
C ALA A 163 -10.20 10.34 -12.62
N PHE A 164 -10.43 10.20 -11.31
CA PHE A 164 -11.40 9.26 -10.73
C PHE A 164 -12.78 9.32 -11.40
N SER A 165 -13.39 10.51 -11.46
CA SER A 165 -14.71 10.68 -12.04
C SER A 165 -14.78 10.30 -13.53
N LYS A 166 -13.71 10.55 -14.30
CA LYS A 166 -13.62 10.18 -15.72
C LYS A 166 -13.37 8.68 -15.88
N MET A 167 -12.46 8.11 -15.10
CA MET A 167 -12.18 6.67 -15.08
C MET A 167 -13.45 5.88 -14.74
N LYS A 168 -14.28 6.40 -13.83
CA LYS A 168 -15.50 5.73 -13.37
C LYS A 168 -16.56 5.65 -14.44
N LYS A 169 -16.74 6.74 -15.16
CA LYS A 169 -17.64 6.79 -16.32
C LYS A 169 -17.17 5.88 -17.45
N ALA A 170 -15.86 5.78 -17.68
CA ALA A 170 -15.30 4.98 -18.78
C ALA A 170 -15.24 3.47 -18.47
N MET A 171 -14.81 3.10 -17.26
CA MET A 171 -14.51 1.70 -16.90
C MET A 171 -15.59 1.05 -16.04
N THR A 172 -16.62 1.80 -15.59
CA THR A 172 -17.59 1.40 -14.56
C THR A 172 -16.96 1.19 -13.18
N ALA A 173 -17.78 1.06 -12.13
CA ALA A 173 -17.27 0.86 -10.76
C ALA A 173 -16.43 -0.43 -10.62
N PRO A 174 -16.87 -1.61 -11.08
CA PRO A 174 -16.04 -2.81 -11.04
C PRO A 174 -14.71 -2.64 -11.79
N GLY A 175 -14.71 -1.97 -12.95
CA GLY A 175 -13.50 -1.77 -13.74
C GLY A 175 -12.45 -0.88 -13.08
N ILE A 176 -12.86 0.14 -12.30
CA ILE A 176 -11.88 0.88 -11.49
C ILE A 176 -11.37 0.03 -10.34
N PHE A 177 -12.27 -0.50 -9.50
CA PHE A 177 -11.85 -1.10 -8.23
C PHE A 177 -11.08 -2.40 -8.45
N ILE A 178 -11.58 -3.28 -9.31
CA ILE A 178 -10.94 -4.57 -9.60
C ILE A 178 -9.83 -4.40 -10.64
N GLY A 179 -10.11 -3.67 -11.74
CA GLY A 179 -9.19 -3.54 -12.85
C GLY A 179 -8.05 -2.57 -12.57
N PHE A 180 -8.36 -1.29 -12.40
CA PHE A 180 -7.34 -0.25 -12.24
C PHE A 180 -6.63 -0.34 -10.88
N TYR A 181 -7.36 -0.13 -9.77
CA TYR A 181 -6.77 -0.16 -8.43
C TYR A 181 -6.26 -1.56 -8.05
N GLY A 182 -7.05 -2.61 -8.29
CA GLY A 182 -6.60 -3.99 -8.09
C GLY A 182 -5.37 -4.35 -8.93
N GLY A 183 -5.28 -3.87 -10.16
CA GLY A 183 -4.09 -4.03 -11.01
C GLY A 183 -2.85 -3.38 -10.41
N PHE A 184 -2.95 -2.12 -9.98
CA PHE A 184 -1.82 -1.42 -9.35
C PHE A 184 -1.41 -2.00 -7.99
N VAL A 185 -2.37 -2.44 -7.18
CA VAL A 185 -2.07 -3.16 -5.92
C VAL A 185 -1.37 -4.50 -6.21
N THR A 186 -1.75 -5.20 -7.28
CA THR A 186 -1.07 -6.44 -7.70
C THR A 186 0.35 -6.15 -8.16
N ILE A 187 0.56 -5.11 -8.98
CA ILE A 187 1.90 -4.65 -9.40
C ILE A 187 2.73 -4.29 -8.17
N SER A 188 2.12 -3.59 -7.20
CA SER A 188 2.74 -3.21 -5.93
C SER A 188 3.18 -4.43 -5.11
N TRP A 189 2.39 -5.49 -5.12
CA TRP A 189 2.71 -6.75 -4.47
C TRP A 189 3.92 -7.45 -5.12
N PHE A 190 3.93 -7.56 -6.45
CA PHE A 190 5.09 -8.10 -7.18
C PHE A 190 6.34 -7.24 -7.01
N TYR A 191 6.19 -5.92 -7.06
CA TYR A 191 7.29 -4.99 -6.82
C TYR A 191 7.88 -5.16 -5.41
N GLY A 192 7.02 -5.30 -4.38
CA GLY A 192 7.43 -5.63 -3.02
C GLY A 192 8.16 -6.99 -2.91
N MET A 193 7.80 -7.96 -3.74
CA MET A 193 8.47 -9.27 -3.74
C MET A 193 9.88 -9.20 -4.31
N PHE A 194 10.16 -8.38 -5.31
CA PHE A 194 11.47 -8.37 -5.97
C PHE A 194 12.37 -7.20 -5.55
N MET A 195 11.82 -6.00 -5.35
CA MET A 195 12.61 -4.77 -5.28
C MET A 195 12.71 -4.18 -3.87
N MET A 196 11.86 -4.61 -2.94
CA MET A 196 11.78 -4.05 -1.60
C MET A 196 12.79 -4.73 -0.66
N PRO A 197 13.82 -4.01 -0.17
CA PRO A 197 14.72 -4.55 0.84
C PRO A 197 14.02 -4.65 2.21
N GLU A 198 14.45 -5.60 3.03
CA GLU A 198 14.06 -5.61 4.44
C GLU A 198 14.93 -4.60 5.21
N THR A 199 14.29 -3.65 5.89
CA THR A 199 14.94 -2.58 6.65
C THR A 199 14.92 -2.82 8.15
N LYS A 200 14.15 -3.81 8.63
CA LYS A 200 14.07 -4.14 10.05
C LYS A 200 15.42 -4.55 10.62
N ASP A 201 15.74 -3.99 11.80
CA ASP A 201 16.93 -4.27 12.60
C ASP A 201 18.27 -4.10 11.86
N LYS A 202 18.28 -3.33 10.77
CA LYS A 202 19.49 -3.00 10.01
C LYS A 202 20.04 -1.64 10.38
N THR A 203 21.36 -1.53 10.43
CA THR A 203 22.02 -0.24 10.58
C THR A 203 21.88 0.56 9.27
N LEU A 204 22.03 1.89 9.36
CA LEU A 204 22.04 2.75 8.17
C LEU A 204 23.13 2.33 7.16
N GLU A 205 24.23 1.76 7.64
CA GLU A 205 25.36 1.24 6.85
C GLU A 205 25.03 -0.07 6.11
N GLU A 206 24.21 -0.93 6.71
CA GLU A 206 23.71 -2.15 6.06
C GLU A 206 22.65 -1.83 5.01
N ILE A 207 21.77 -0.85 5.29
CA ILE A 207 20.82 -0.33 4.31
C ILE A 207 21.57 0.33 3.15
N ASP A 208 22.63 1.06 3.45
CA ASP A 208 23.63 1.58 2.51
C ASP A 208 24.14 0.53 1.53
N ALA A 209 24.61 -0.61 2.06
CA ALA A 209 25.12 -1.70 1.28
C ALA A 209 24.04 -2.31 0.37
N LEU A 210 22.80 -2.47 0.87
CA LEU A 210 21.68 -2.99 0.09
C LEU A 210 21.32 -2.11 -1.11
N PHE A 211 21.27 -0.79 -0.93
CA PHE A 211 20.97 0.14 -2.03
C PHE A 211 22.15 0.38 -2.98
N SER A 212 23.35 -0.05 -2.59
CA SER A 212 24.55 -0.01 -3.43
C SER A 212 24.69 -1.24 -4.33
N MET A 213 23.91 -2.30 -4.10
CA MET A 213 23.85 -3.48 -4.97
C MET A 213 23.19 -3.16 -6.31
N SER A 214 23.52 -3.96 -7.33
CA SER A 214 22.82 -3.88 -8.62
C SER A 214 21.36 -4.34 -8.47
N MET A 215 20.44 -3.76 -9.25
CA MET A 215 19.01 -4.11 -9.19
C MET A 215 18.74 -5.61 -9.42
N PRO A 216 19.43 -6.31 -10.34
CA PRO A 216 19.32 -7.77 -10.49
C PRO A 216 19.77 -8.55 -9.25
N ASP A 217 20.84 -8.13 -8.58
CA ASP A 217 21.38 -8.83 -7.42
C ASP A 217 20.48 -8.62 -6.20
N LEU A 218 19.97 -7.39 -6.02
CA LEU A 218 18.95 -7.08 -5.03
C LEU A 218 17.70 -7.96 -5.24
N ALA A 219 17.26 -8.12 -6.49
CA ALA A 219 16.12 -8.97 -6.82
C ALA A 219 16.33 -10.44 -6.49
N ARG A 220 17.53 -10.98 -6.75
CA ARG A 220 17.89 -12.37 -6.41
C ARG A 220 17.95 -12.57 -4.90
N HIS A 221 18.63 -11.67 -4.19
CA HIS A 221 18.70 -11.70 -2.73
C HIS A 221 17.30 -11.65 -2.10
N ASN A 222 16.46 -10.76 -2.63
CA ASN A 222 15.09 -10.61 -2.20
C ASN A 222 14.26 -11.87 -2.48
N TRP A 223 14.42 -12.49 -3.64
CA TRP A 223 13.70 -13.71 -4.02
C TRP A 223 14.06 -14.90 -3.13
N GLU A 224 15.33 -15.05 -2.77
CA GLU A 224 15.78 -16.08 -1.83
C GLU A 224 15.15 -15.89 -0.44
N ASN A 225 15.08 -14.65 0.03
CA ASN A 225 14.41 -14.33 1.29
C ASN A 225 12.90 -14.63 1.23
N VAL A 226 12.22 -14.31 0.11
CA VAL A 226 10.80 -14.66 -0.08
C VAL A 226 10.60 -16.16 -0.07
N LYS A 227 11.45 -16.95 -0.75
CA LYS A 227 11.36 -18.41 -0.73
C LYS A 227 11.48 -18.96 0.68
N LYS A 228 12.43 -18.46 1.48
CA LYS A 228 12.56 -18.84 2.90
C LYS A 228 11.32 -18.47 3.70
N THR A 229 10.83 -17.24 3.56
CA THR A 229 9.61 -16.79 4.24
C THR A 229 8.39 -17.64 3.87
N VAL A 230 8.23 -17.99 2.59
CA VAL A 230 7.14 -18.85 2.12
C VAL A 230 7.29 -20.27 2.65
N ASP A 231 8.51 -20.83 2.67
CA ASP A 231 8.79 -22.14 3.23
C ASP A 231 8.49 -22.20 4.74
N ASP A 232 8.91 -21.18 5.49
CA ASP A 232 8.63 -21.07 6.92
C ASP A 232 7.12 -20.87 7.20
N LEU A 233 6.41 -20.14 6.35
CA LEU A 233 4.94 -20.00 6.40
C LEU A 233 4.24 -21.33 6.14
N MET A 234 4.66 -22.08 5.10
CA MET A 234 4.06 -23.38 4.76
C MET A 234 4.28 -24.43 5.87
N HIS A 235 5.38 -24.34 6.60
CA HIS A 235 5.67 -25.21 7.75
C HIS A 235 5.14 -24.67 9.09
N PHE A 236 4.26 -23.65 9.07
CA PHE A 236 3.70 -22.99 10.26
C PHE A 236 4.76 -22.51 11.27
N ARG A 237 5.99 -22.24 10.82
CA ARG A 237 7.09 -21.70 11.63
C ARG A 237 6.96 -20.18 11.77
N LEU A 238 5.82 -19.72 12.26
CA LEU A 238 5.52 -18.28 12.44
C LEU A 238 6.58 -17.59 13.31
N ARG A 239 7.20 -18.29 14.26
CA ARG A 239 8.30 -17.74 15.06
C ARG A 239 9.56 -17.47 14.25
N GLU A 240 9.85 -18.27 13.22
CA GLU A 240 11.03 -18.08 12.36
C GLU A 240 10.78 -16.96 11.35
N VAL A 241 9.58 -16.90 10.76
CA VAL A 241 9.12 -15.78 9.90
C VAL A 241 9.25 -14.42 10.60
N TRP A 242 9.01 -14.39 11.90
CA TRP A 242 9.05 -13.16 12.71
C TRP A 242 10.44 -12.87 13.30
N LYS A 243 11.37 -13.85 13.20
CA LYS A 243 12.75 -13.80 13.70
C LYS A 243 13.81 -13.63 12.61
N VAL A 244 13.45 -13.54 11.33
CA VAL A 244 14.39 -13.71 10.17
C VAL A 244 15.65 -12.82 10.18
N TYR A 245 15.78 -11.81 11.04
CA TYR A 245 17.07 -11.15 11.23
C TYR A 245 17.42 -11.03 12.72
N LYS A 246 18.32 -11.90 13.17
CA LYS A 246 19.28 -11.66 14.26
C LYS A 246 20.68 -11.78 13.68
#